data_AF-A0A5B0BFT3-F1
#
_entry.id   AF-A0A5B0BFT3-F1
#
_cell.length_a   1.000
_cell.length_b   1.000
_cell.length_c   1.000
_cell.angle_alpha   90.00
_cell.angle_beta   90.00
_cell.angle_gamma   90.00
#
_symmetry.space_group_name_H-M   'P 1'
#
loop_
_entity.id
_entity.type
_entity.pdbx_description
1 polymer ?
#
loop_
_entity_poly.entity_id
_entity_poly.type
_entity_poly.pdbx_seq_one_letter_code
_entity_poly.pdbx_strand_id
1 'polypeptide(L)'
;MKVIGIVVVILVLLLLVVVDKKHIQKALERLSIYWFRLAFAFLVLFAMNVAGGFVGIYVPVNIASGLLLAVLGIPGIATLCAFAIFL
;
A
#
# COMPACT_ATOMS: atom_id res chain seq x y z
N MET A 1 -7.65 19.74 23.62
CA MET A 1 -7.40 19.09 22.31
C MET A 1 -6.39 19.84 21.43
N LYS A 2 -6.42 21.18 21.34
CA LYS A 2 -5.45 21.97 20.54
C LYS A 2 -3.98 21.83 20.98
N VAL A 3 -3.72 21.79 22.28
CA VAL A 3 -2.35 21.72 22.85
C VAL A 3 -1.68 20.38 22.54
N ILE A 4 -2.43 19.28 22.56
CA ILE A 4 -1.91 17.93 22.27
C ILE A 4 -1.45 17.84 20.80
N GLY A 5 -2.23 18.41 19.88
CA GLY A 5 -1.84 18.47 18.46
C GLY A 5 -0.55 19.27 18.24
N ILE A 6 -0.39 20.40 18.94
CA ILE A 6 0.81 21.23 18.85
C ILE A 6 2.04 20.51 19.41
N VAL A 7 1.89 19.82 20.55
CA VAL A 7 2.99 19.04 21.16
C VAL A 7 3.43 17.89 20.26
N VAL A 8 2.48 17.20 19.60
CA VAL A 8 2.82 16.13 18.64
C VAL A 8 3.55 16.69 17.43
N VAL A 9 3.11 17.81 16.86
CA VAL A 9 3.79 18.44 15.72
C VAL A 9 5.21 18.88 16.07
N ILE A 10 5.41 19.48 17.25
CA ILE A 10 6.73 19.88 17.73
C ILE A 10 7.62 18.67 17.96
N LEU A 11 7.09 17.59 18.55
CA LEU A 11 7.83 16.36 18.78
C LEU A 11 8.28 15.71 17.47
N VAL A 12 7.39 15.68 16.46
CA VAL A 12 7.71 15.18 15.12
C VAL A 12 8.75 16.06 14.44
N LEU A 13 8.65 17.39 14.55
CA LEU A 13 9.66 18.31 14.03
C LEU A 13 11.01 18.12 14.72
N LEU A 14 11.03 17.96 16.04
CA LEU A 14 12.25 17.75 16.82
C LEU A 14 12.93 16.44 16.41
N LEU A 15 12.13 15.38 16.24
CA LEU A 15 12.61 14.08 15.76
C LEU A 15 13.16 14.19 14.33
N LEU A 16 12.53 14.99 13.47
CA LEU A 16 13.00 15.28 12.11
C LEU A 16 14.34 16.05 12.08
N VAL A 17 14.59 16.90 13.08
CA VAL A 17 15.84 17.67 13.20
C VAL A 17 16.99 16.80 13.73
N VAL A 18 16.71 15.85 14.63
CA VAL A 18 17.70 14.96 15.24
C VAL A 18 18.14 13.83 14.31
N VAL A 19 17.25 13.37 13.41
CA VAL A 19 17.60 12.30 12.47
C VAL A 19 18.46 12.89 11.34
N ASP A 20 19.66 12.35 11.19
CA ASP A 20 20.61 12.71 10.14
C ASP A 20 19.92 12.73 8.77
N LYS A 21 20.16 13.79 7.98
CA LYS A 21 19.50 14.01 6.68
C LYS A 21 19.65 12.79 5.74
N LYS A 22 20.74 12.03 5.84
CA LYS A 22 20.94 10.79 5.06
C LYS A 22 19.99 9.68 5.47
N HIS A 23 19.65 9.58 6.75
CA HIS A 23 18.71 8.58 7.26
C HIS A 23 17.27 8.92 6.87
N ILE A 24 16.88 10.19 6.92
CA ILE A 24 15.56 10.65 6.45
C ILE A 24 15.42 10.40 4.95
N GLN A 25 16.44 10.75 4.16
CA GLN A 25 16.41 10.52 2.72
C GLN A 25 16.27 9.03 2.37
N LYS A 26 17.04 8.15 3.03
CA LYS A 26 16.90 6.68 2.87
C LYS A 26 15.54 6.15 3.32
N ALA A 27 14.94 6.75 4.35
CA ALA A 27 13.63 6.35 4.83
C ALA A 27 12.52 6.79 3.85
N LEU A 28 12.57 8.04 3.38
CA LEU A 28 11.65 8.57 2.37
C LEU A 28 11.74 7.81 1.05
N GLU A 29 12.93 7.42 0.63
CA GLU A 29 13.13 6.62 -0.59
C GLU A 29 12.46 5.24 -0.45
N ARG A 30 12.67 4.54 0.67
CA ARG A 30 11.99 3.27 0.96
C ARG A 30 10.48 3.43 1.07
N LEU A 31 10.01 4.51 1.70
CA LEU A 31 8.60 4.81 1.86
C LEU A 31 7.95 5.12 0.51
N SER A 32 8.65 5.84 -0.37
CA SER A 32 8.21 6.12 -1.74
C SER A 32 8.11 4.84 -2.57
N ILE A 33 9.11 3.94 -2.50
CA ILE A 33 9.07 2.64 -3.17
C ILE A 33 7.90 1.80 -2.66
N TYR A 34 7.66 1.80 -1.35
CA TYR A 34 6.57 1.05 -0.74
C TYR A 34 5.19 1.60 -1.17
N TRP A 35 5.02 2.92 -1.15
CA TRP A 35 3.80 3.58 -1.61
C TRP A 35 3.55 3.38 -3.10
N PHE A 36 4.60 3.44 -3.92
CA PHE A 36 4.51 3.16 -5.35
C PHE A 36 4.08 1.71 -5.60
N ARG A 37 4.68 0.75 -4.89
CA ARG A 37 4.32 -0.67 -4.97
C ARG A 37 2.87 -0.90 -4.55
N LEU A 38 2.40 -0.20 -3.52
CA LEU A 38 1.02 -0.27 -3.04
C LEU A 38 0.05 0.30 -4.08
N ALA A 39 0.32 1.50 -4.60
CA ALA A 39 -0.50 2.10 -5.67
C ALA A 39 -0.55 1.22 -6.93
N PHE A 40 0.60 0.65 -7.31
CA PHE A 40 0.68 -0.28 -8.43
C PHE A 40 -0.11 -1.57 -8.18
N ALA A 41 -0.10 -2.10 -6.96
CA ALA A 41 -0.90 -3.26 -6.60
C ALA A 41 -2.41 -2.99 -6.76
N PHE A 42 -2.89 -1.82 -6.36
CA PHE A 42 -4.28 -1.40 -6.60
C PHE A 42 -4.60 -1.28 -8.10
N LEU A 43 -3.67 -0.76 -8.90
CA LEU A 43 -3.84 -0.66 -10.35
C LEU A 43 -3.97 -2.06 -10.98
N VAL A 44 -3.13 -3.01 -10.58
CA VAL A 44 -3.19 -4.40 -11.04
C VAL A 44 -4.49 -5.07 -10.59
N LEU A 45 -4.91 -4.89 -9.35
CA LEU A 45 -6.19 -5.40 -8.85
C LEU A 45 -7.38 -4.88 -9.64
N PHE A 46 -7.36 -3.59 -9.93
CA PHE A 46 -8.42 -2.96 -10.72
C PHE A 46 -8.44 -3.53 -12.13
N ALA A 47 -7.27 -3.68 -12.77
CA ALA A 47 -7.18 -4.31 -14.09
C ALA A 47 -7.69 -5.76 -14.07
N MET A 48 -7.40 -6.52 -13.01
CA MET A 48 -7.90 -7.88 -12.83
C MET A 48 -9.41 -7.94 -12.61
N ASN A 49 -9.97 -7.02 -11.83
CA ASN A 49 -11.42 -6.94 -11.65
C ASN A 49 -12.13 -6.65 -12.98
N VAL A 50 -11.62 -5.69 -13.75
CA VAL A 50 -12.17 -5.35 -15.07
C VAL A 50 -12.02 -6.52 -16.05
N ALA A 51 -10.82 -7.11 -16.15
CA ALA A 51 -10.55 -8.24 -17.05
C ALA A 51 -11.37 -9.49 -16.66
N GLY A 52 -11.41 -9.82 -15.37
CA GLY A 52 -12.18 -10.93 -14.83
C GLY A 52 -13.68 -10.72 -15.03
N GLY A 53 -14.17 -9.48 -14.94
CA GLY A 53 -15.57 -9.13 -15.20
C GLY A 53 -16.06 -9.56 -16.59
N PHE A 54 -15.20 -9.58 -17.61
CA PHE A 54 -15.56 -10.09 -18.94
C PHE A 54 -15.76 -11.61 -18.98
N VAL A 55 -15.13 -12.34 -18.06
CA VAL A 55 -15.18 -13.81 -17.95
C VAL A 55 -16.13 -14.24 -16.81
N GLY A 56 -16.81 -13.29 -16.15
CA GLY A 56 -17.68 -13.55 -15.01
C GLY A 56 -16.96 -13.78 -13.68
N ILE A 57 -15.65 -13.52 -13.60
CA ILE A 57 -14.85 -13.66 -12.38
C ILE A 57 -14.73 -12.30 -11.69
N TYR A 58 -15.26 -12.19 -10.48
CA TYR A 58 -15.25 -10.92 -9.74
C TYR A 58 -14.09 -10.88 -8.73
N VAL A 59 -13.03 -10.13 -9.04
CA VAL A 59 -11.90 -9.94 -8.11
C VAL A 59 -12.15 -8.72 -7.23
N PRO A 60 -12.35 -8.84 -5.91
CA PRO A 60 -12.72 -7.70 -5.06
C PRO A 60 -11.58 -6.67 -4.96
N VAL A 61 -11.85 -5.44 -5.40
CA VAL A 61 -10.93 -4.30 -5.26
C VAL A 61 -11.18 -3.61 -3.92
N ASN A 62 -10.48 -4.08 -2.86
CA ASN A 62 -10.56 -3.49 -1.53
C ASN A 62 -9.16 -3.29 -0.92
N ILE A 63 -9.10 -2.64 0.25
CA ILE A 63 -7.81 -2.35 0.91
C ILE A 63 -7.07 -3.63 1.32
N ALA A 64 -7.77 -4.67 1.76
CA ALA A 64 -7.16 -5.94 2.12
C ALA A 64 -6.55 -6.65 0.91
N SER A 65 -7.27 -6.70 -0.22
CA SER A 65 -6.76 -7.23 -1.49
C SER A 65 -5.55 -6.44 -1.98
N GLY A 66 -5.62 -5.10 -1.90
CA GLY A 66 -4.54 -4.17 -2.23
C GLY A 66 -3.28 -4.43 -1.43
N LEU A 67 -3.43 -4.58 -0.11
CA LEU A 67 -2.33 -4.85 0.80
C LEU A 67 -1.74 -6.25 0.56
N LEU A 68 -2.58 -7.27 0.37
CA LEU A 68 -2.15 -8.64 0.06
C LEU A 68 -1.29 -8.66 -1.21
N LEU A 69 -1.75 -8.00 -2.28
CA LEU A 69 -1.05 -7.96 -3.55
C LEU A 69 0.21 -7.07 -3.48
N ALA A 70 0.21 -6.00 -2.66
CA ALA A 70 1.40 -5.20 -2.41
C ALA A 70 2.49 -5.99 -1.65
N VAL A 71 2.11 -6.76 -0.63
CA VAL A 71 3.04 -7.54 0.21
C VAL A 71 3.53 -8.79 -0.53
N LEU A 72 2.62 -9.62 -1.04
CA LEU A 72 3.00 -10.85 -1.72
C LEU A 72 3.51 -10.59 -3.15
N GLY A 73 3.04 -9.56 -3.85
CA GLY A 73 3.40 -9.33 -5.25
C GLY A 73 2.78 -10.38 -6.18
N ILE A 74 3.60 -11.01 -7.01
CA ILE A 74 3.20 -12.04 -7.99
C ILE A 74 2.44 -13.21 -7.33
N PRO A 75 2.92 -13.83 -6.23
CA PRO A 75 2.14 -14.87 -5.57
C PRO A 75 0.79 -14.37 -5.05
N GLY A 76 0.66 -13.09 -4.70
CA GLY A 76 -0.60 -12.47 -4.25
C GLY A 76 -1.66 -12.44 -5.34
N ILE A 77 -1.23 -12.28 -6.59
CA ILE A 77 -2.10 -12.38 -7.77
C ILE A 77 -2.69 -13.80 -7.87
N ALA A 78 -1.85 -14.83 -7.75
CA ALA A 78 -2.29 -16.21 -7.83
C ALA A 78 -3.29 -16.57 -6.71
N THR A 79 -3.05 -16.09 -5.48
CA THR A 79 -3.98 -16.31 -4.36
C THR A 79 -5.32 -15.62 -4.60
N LEU A 80 -5.33 -14.40 -5.12
CA LEU A 80 -6.57 -13.66 -5.38
C LEU A 80 -7.38 -14.29 -6.52
N CYS A 81 -6.73 -14.77 -7.57
CA CYS A 81 -7.39 -15.55 -8.61
C CYS A 81 -7.96 -16.87 -8.07
N ALA A 82 -7.19 -17.60 -7.24
CA ALA A 82 -7.69 -18.81 -6.60
C ALA A 82 -8.91 -18.53 -5.72
N PHE A 83 -8.87 -17.49 -4.89
CA PHE A 83 -10.02 -17.06 -4.08
C PHE A 83 -11.25 -16.70 -4.93
N ALA A 84 -11.06 -15.99 -6.05
CA ALA A 84 -12.17 -15.59 -6.91
C ALA A 84 -12.80 -16.74 -7.71
N ILE A 85 -12.12 -17.90 -7.80
CA ILE A 85 -12.61 -19.09 -8.52
C ILE A 85 -13.19 -20.13 -7.55
N PHE A 86 -12.60 -20.29 -6.35
CA PHE A 86 -12.98 -21.33 -5.39
C PHE A 86 -14.00 -20.90 -4.33
N LEU A 87 -14.25 -19.59 -4.18
CA LEU A 87 -15.23 -19.03 -3.24
C LEU A 87 -16.40 -18.40 -4.00
#